data_AF-A0A0K0FP68-F1
#
_entry.id   AF-A0A0K0FP68-F1
#
_cell.length_a   1.000
_cell.length_b   1.000
_cell.length_c   1.000
_cell.angle_alpha   90.00
_cell.angle_beta   90.00
_cell.angle_gamma   90.00
#
_symmetry.space_group_name_H-M   'P 1'
#
loop_
_entity.id
_entity.type
_entity.pdbx_description
1 polymer ?
#
loop_
_entity_poly.entity_id
_entity_poly.type
_entity_poly.pdbx_seq_one_letter_code
_entity_poly.pdbx_strand_id
1 'polypeptide(L)'
;MNRFGIFYKILWGRYIKYEGVRKSSEVVNLPKDFKIPKDETMVEKKPTQESFISKYQDIIFNDPEIKKAQLYMTPIDRDYKNTYRKVIYDEGELDNTDLSKPPSPENPHPLDPNTCLPPTYGRSLVAFVNYLPLLQNLVDIGVDLFEIDTNTSIGRHLVRLDWETNVLPKIQWLVEEVGVDVMALGDYLTRNPYFMLQDLNDMKVRVNYLLIKKFKKEEISKIVTENRYWINNNVEIIDRRLGWLQKTFKCKAVEIRNLIVKEPRVIMFGTGPIQRLTQILSERRIMVYEQKKMLLNDPRVFMMDASHIQITLSYCIDQMKLETKQIVDNPLLLRCPISGLKRRHTLLKQLKLAQYNPNEENHIPLDLFIHPSDKVFAERACRVTIDVYNNFMKQF
;
A
#
# COMPACT_ATOMS: atom_id res chain seq x y z
N MET A 1 30.26 -6.79 53.94
CA MET A 1 29.69 -5.58 54.56
C MET A 1 28.66 -4.99 53.59
N ASN A 2 27.37 -5.33 53.69
CA ASN A 2 26.33 -4.65 54.49
C ASN A 2 26.16 -3.14 54.16
N ARG A 3 25.10 -2.75 53.42
CA ARG A 3 23.83 -2.21 53.98
C ARG A 3 22.93 -1.53 52.92
N PHE A 4 21.70 -2.05 52.85
CA PHE A 4 20.39 -1.37 52.84
C PHE A 4 20.27 0.13 52.51
N GLY A 5 19.29 0.43 51.66
CA GLY A 5 18.72 1.77 51.46
C GLY A 5 17.43 1.74 50.65
N ILE A 6 16.39 1.09 51.19
CA ILE A 6 15.00 1.16 50.70
C ILE A 6 14.39 2.46 51.23
N PHE A 7 13.81 3.30 50.36
CA PHE A 7 12.74 4.23 50.73
C PHE A 7 11.57 4.04 49.76
N TYR A 8 10.51 3.41 50.27
CA TYR A 8 9.18 3.40 49.68
C TYR A 8 8.52 4.77 49.87
N LYS A 9 7.93 5.32 48.81
CA LYS A 9 6.77 6.21 48.93
C LYS A 9 5.70 5.73 47.96
N ILE A 10 4.72 5.05 48.54
CA ILE A 10 3.50 4.52 47.92
C ILE A 10 2.58 5.69 47.58
N LEU A 11 1.96 5.69 46.40
CA LEU A 11 0.53 5.99 46.22
C LEU A 11 0.06 5.62 44.79
N TRP A 12 -0.66 4.48 44.70
CA TRP A 12 -1.80 4.11 43.83
C TRP A 12 -1.74 4.40 42.30
N GLY A 13 -1.94 3.45 41.38
CA GLY A 13 -2.50 2.11 41.53
C GLY A 13 -2.51 1.27 40.24
N ARG A 14 -2.78 -0.02 40.45
CA ARG A 14 -3.17 -1.09 39.52
C ARG A 14 -2.21 -1.46 38.39
N TYR A 15 -1.19 -2.24 38.75
CA TYR A 15 -0.63 -3.27 37.87
C TYR A 15 -1.45 -4.57 38.05
N ILE A 16 -2.04 -5.07 36.98
CA ILE A 16 -2.50 -6.45 36.91
C ILE A 16 -1.47 -7.22 36.09
N LYS A 17 -0.71 -8.09 36.76
CA LYS A 17 0.01 -9.21 36.14
C LYS A 17 -1.03 -10.27 35.78
N TYR A 18 -0.97 -10.80 34.56
CA TYR A 18 -1.58 -12.09 34.24
C TYR A 18 -0.49 -13.06 33.79
N GLU A 19 -0.14 -13.97 34.69
CA GLU A 19 0.37 -15.31 34.35
C GLU A 19 -0.83 -16.23 34.09
N GLY A 20 -0.66 -17.16 33.16
CA GLY A 20 -1.74 -17.75 32.38
C GLY A 20 -2.64 -18.77 33.09
N VAL A 21 -3.80 -19.00 32.49
CA VAL A 21 -4.63 -20.20 32.68
C VAL A 21 -5.30 -20.55 31.33
N ARG A 22 -4.95 -21.71 30.77
CA ARG A 22 -5.77 -22.44 29.79
C ARG A 22 -7.01 -23.00 30.51
N LYS A 23 -8.21 -22.74 29.97
CA LYS A 23 -9.46 -23.54 30.10
C LYS A 23 -10.43 -23.05 29.00
N SER A 24 -10.60 -23.82 27.94
CA SER A 24 -11.75 -24.72 27.66
C SER A 24 -13.04 -23.99 27.25
N SER A 25 -13.32 -24.06 25.95
CA SER A 25 -14.65 -24.25 25.32
C SER A 25 -15.86 -23.57 25.97
N GLU A 26 -16.30 -22.45 25.40
CA GLU A 26 -17.72 -22.05 25.41
C GLU A 26 -18.12 -21.62 24.00
N VAL A 27 -19.09 -22.35 23.44
CA VAL A 27 -19.72 -22.11 22.14
C VAL A 27 -20.80 -21.05 22.34
N VAL A 28 -20.63 -19.89 21.70
CA VAL A 28 -21.67 -18.85 21.66
C VAL A 28 -22.56 -19.10 20.44
N ASN A 29 -23.81 -19.49 20.69
CA ASN A 29 -24.84 -19.63 19.66
C ASN A 29 -25.42 -18.25 19.30
N LEU A 30 -25.42 -17.90 18.02
CA LEU A 30 -26.11 -16.71 17.49
C LEU A 30 -27.53 -17.07 17.01
N PRO A 31 -28.49 -16.12 17.06
CA PRO A 31 -29.89 -16.41 16.75
C PRO A 31 -30.10 -16.64 15.24
N LYS A 32 -30.78 -17.73 14.91
CA LYS A 32 -31.37 -17.97 13.59
C LYS A 32 -32.61 -17.10 13.48
N ASP A 33 -32.53 -16.01 12.72
CA ASP A 33 -33.62 -15.48 11.90
C ASP A 33 -33.31 -14.04 11.48
N PHE A 34 -32.72 -13.88 10.30
CA PHE A 34 -32.81 -12.63 9.54
C PHE A 34 -33.05 -12.98 8.07
N LYS A 35 -34.30 -12.80 7.61
CA LYS A 35 -34.72 -13.01 6.22
C LYS A 35 -34.61 -11.70 5.47
N ILE A 36 -33.89 -11.72 4.34
CA ILE A 36 -33.86 -10.63 3.35
C ILE A 36 -35.17 -10.68 2.53
N PRO A 37 -35.82 -9.54 2.20
CA PRO A 37 -37.04 -9.55 1.40
C PRO A 37 -36.70 -9.99 -0.03
N LYS A 38 -37.46 -10.95 -0.56
CA LYS A 38 -37.45 -11.30 -1.99
C LYS A 38 -38.49 -10.42 -2.68
N ASP A 39 -38.04 -9.51 -3.54
CA ASP A 39 -38.91 -8.92 -4.56
C ASP A 39 -39.13 -9.95 -5.67
N GLU A 40 -40.33 -10.52 -5.67
CA GLU A 40 -40.83 -11.43 -6.71
C GLU A 40 -41.60 -10.66 -7.78
N THR A 41 -40.90 -9.94 -8.65
CA THR A 41 -41.41 -9.64 -9.99
C THR A 41 -40.24 -9.40 -10.94
N MET A 42 -39.84 -10.44 -11.68
CA MET A 42 -39.31 -10.44 -13.06
C MET A 42 -38.85 -11.87 -13.36
N VAL A 43 -39.83 -12.73 -13.67
CA VAL A 43 -39.60 -14.06 -14.23
C VAL A 43 -39.32 -13.92 -15.74
N GLU A 44 -38.45 -14.82 -16.24
CA GLU A 44 -38.23 -15.17 -17.65
C GLU A 44 -37.29 -14.32 -18.51
N LYS A 45 -35.98 -14.57 -18.33
CA LYS A 45 -35.11 -15.26 -19.32
C LYS A 45 -33.71 -15.40 -18.72
N LYS A 46 -33.24 -16.64 -18.48
CA LYS A 46 -31.85 -16.91 -18.12
C LYS A 46 -30.95 -16.41 -19.26
N PRO A 47 -30.03 -15.46 -19.05
CA PRO A 47 -28.97 -15.21 -20.01
C PRO A 47 -27.98 -16.37 -19.89
N THR A 48 -27.73 -17.06 -20.99
CA THR A 48 -26.62 -18.00 -21.11
C THR A 48 -25.34 -17.24 -20.75
N GLN A 49 -24.74 -17.53 -19.59
CA GLN A 49 -23.46 -16.97 -19.17
C GLN A 49 -22.33 -17.62 -19.98
N GLU A 50 -22.30 -17.36 -21.28
CA GLU A 50 -21.03 -17.41 -22.00
C GLU A 50 -20.26 -16.15 -21.59
N SER A 51 -19.14 -16.35 -20.90
CA SER A 51 -18.29 -15.24 -20.49
C SER A 51 -17.87 -14.44 -21.73
N PHE A 52 -17.68 -13.13 -21.58
CA PHE A 52 -17.13 -12.31 -22.67
C PHE A 52 -15.83 -12.91 -23.24
N ILE A 53 -15.09 -13.63 -22.40
CA ILE A 53 -13.87 -14.36 -22.78
C ILE A 53 -14.20 -15.52 -23.72
N SER A 54 -15.25 -16.32 -23.47
CA SER A 54 -15.63 -17.43 -24.36
C SER A 54 -16.19 -16.95 -25.70
N LYS A 55 -16.97 -15.86 -25.70
CA LYS A 55 -17.56 -15.28 -26.92
C LYS A 55 -16.53 -14.68 -27.88
N TYR A 56 -15.41 -14.17 -27.35
CA TYR A 56 -14.37 -13.52 -28.15
C TYR A 56 -13.04 -14.27 -28.13
N GLN A 57 -13.01 -15.49 -27.60
CA GLN A 57 -11.83 -16.35 -27.52
C GLN A 57 -11.17 -16.48 -28.90
N ASP A 58 -11.93 -16.85 -29.93
CA ASP A 58 -11.38 -17.05 -31.26
C ASP A 58 -10.88 -15.76 -31.91
N ILE A 59 -11.41 -14.60 -31.53
CA ILE A 59 -11.00 -13.29 -32.06
C ILE A 59 -9.72 -12.81 -31.36
N ILE A 60 -9.63 -13.02 -30.05
CA ILE A 60 -8.47 -12.64 -29.22
C ILE A 60 -7.27 -13.56 -29.49
N PHE A 61 -7.49 -14.87 -29.66
CA PHE A 61 -6.40 -15.85 -29.81
C PHE A 61 -5.98 -16.11 -31.26
N ASN A 62 -6.76 -15.68 -32.27
CA ASN A 62 -6.35 -15.79 -33.69
C ASN A 62 -5.84 -14.49 -34.33
N ASP A 63 -5.78 -13.40 -33.59
CA ASP A 63 -5.18 -12.16 -34.10
C ASP A 63 -3.68 -12.39 -34.45
N PRO A 64 -3.29 -12.18 -35.73
CA PRO A 64 -1.95 -12.45 -36.21
C PRO A 64 -0.87 -11.55 -35.58
N GLU A 65 -1.22 -10.36 -35.06
CA GLU A 65 -0.27 -9.52 -34.33
C GLU A 65 0.01 -10.08 -32.94
N ILE A 66 -1.02 -10.61 -32.27
CA ILE A 66 -0.87 -11.15 -30.92
C ILE A 66 -0.17 -12.52 -30.94
N LYS A 67 -0.38 -13.33 -32.00
CA LYS A 67 0.45 -14.52 -32.29
C LYS A 67 1.92 -14.19 -32.56
N LYS A 68 2.21 -13.04 -33.18
CA LYS A 68 3.58 -12.55 -33.42
C LYS A 68 4.28 -12.06 -32.16
N ALA A 69 3.50 -11.55 -31.20
CA ALA A 69 4.03 -10.87 -30.01
C ALA A 69 4.56 -11.82 -28.91
N GLN A 70 4.25 -13.13 -28.95
CA GLN A 70 4.66 -14.12 -27.92
C GLN A 70 4.48 -13.62 -26.47
N LEU A 71 3.45 -12.80 -26.23
CA LEU A 71 3.34 -12.02 -24.99
C LEU A 71 2.58 -12.74 -23.86
N TYR A 72 2.11 -13.96 -24.12
CA TYR A 72 1.53 -14.84 -23.12
C TYR A 72 1.97 -16.27 -23.43
N MET A 73 2.54 -16.91 -22.42
CA MET A 73 3.15 -18.24 -22.44
C MET A 73 4.53 -18.28 -23.11
N THR A 74 5.57 -18.15 -22.28
CA THR A 74 6.86 -18.76 -22.62
C THR A 74 6.65 -20.24 -22.99
N PRO A 75 7.34 -20.79 -24.01
CA PRO A 75 7.18 -22.17 -24.48
C PRO A 75 7.50 -23.30 -23.48
N ILE A 76 7.68 -23.01 -22.19
CA ILE A 76 8.06 -23.99 -21.16
C ILE A 76 6.86 -24.82 -20.68
N ASP A 77 5.62 -24.39 -20.94
CA ASP A 77 4.40 -25.12 -20.58
C ASP A 77 3.96 -26.18 -21.61
N ARG A 78 4.82 -26.55 -22.56
CA ARG A 78 4.51 -27.64 -23.50
C ARG A 78 4.47 -28.98 -22.76
N ASP A 79 3.27 -29.53 -22.67
CA ASP A 79 2.95 -30.95 -22.41
C ASP A 79 3.38 -31.55 -21.07
N TYR A 80 3.36 -30.79 -19.98
CA TYR A 80 3.31 -31.42 -18.65
C TYR A 80 1.88 -31.88 -18.35
N LYS A 81 1.48 -33.05 -18.89
CA LYS A 81 0.34 -33.79 -18.34
C LYS A 81 0.62 -33.98 -16.85
N ASN A 82 -0.30 -33.55 -15.98
CA ASN A 82 -0.16 -33.79 -14.55
C ASN A 82 -0.01 -35.31 -14.34
N THR A 83 1.18 -35.73 -13.90
CA THR A 83 1.47 -37.12 -13.61
C THR A 83 1.18 -37.36 -12.14
N TYR A 84 0.07 -38.04 -11.89
CA TYR A 84 -0.27 -38.52 -10.55
C TYR A 84 0.22 -39.95 -10.39
N ARG A 85 0.63 -40.32 -9.17
CA ARG A 85 0.84 -41.74 -8.88
C ARG A 85 -0.51 -42.44 -9.04
N LYS A 86 -0.54 -43.53 -9.80
CA LYS A 86 -1.75 -44.34 -9.96
C LYS A 86 -2.16 -44.86 -8.57
N VAL A 87 -3.34 -44.46 -8.12
CA VAL A 87 -3.94 -45.01 -6.91
C VAL A 87 -4.43 -46.42 -7.27
N ILE A 88 -4.01 -47.41 -6.47
CA ILE A 88 -4.43 -48.80 -6.61
C ILE A 88 -5.44 -49.04 -5.50
N TYR A 89 -6.63 -49.54 -5.86
CA TYR A 89 -7.71 -49.85 -4.94
C TYR A 89 -7.81 -51.38 -4.80
N ASP A 90 -7.02 -51.98 -3.91
CA ASP A 90 -6.94 -53.44 -3.73
C ASP A 90 -7.47 -53.95 -2.38
N GLU A 91 -7.81 -53.05 -1.45
CA GLU A 91 -8.30 -53.40 -0.10
C GLU A 91 -9.83 -53.29 0.06
N GLY A 92 -10.61 -53.41 -1.02
CA GLY A 92 -12.08 -53.37 -0.97
C GLY A 92 -12.68 -51.96 -0.80
N GLU A 93 -11.87 -50.92 -1.00
CA GLU A 93 -12.25 -49.50 -0.80
C GLU A 93 -13.40 -49.04 -1.72
N LEU A 94 -13.67 -49.78 -2.79
CA LEU A 94 -14.69 -49.49 -3.81
C LEU A 94 -15.80 -50.55 -3.89
N ASP A 95 -15.90 -51.47 -2.93
CA ASP A 95 -16.84 -52.61 -3.02
C ASP A 95 -18.33 -52.17 -3.04
N ASN A 96 -18.64 -51.01 -2.46
CA ASN A 96 -19.99 -50.43 -2.43
C ASN A 96 -20.24 -49.36 -3.52
N THR A 97 -19.39 -49.30 -4.55
CA THR A 97 -19.44 -48.24 -5.55
C THR A 97 -20.52 -48.48 -6.60
N ASP A 98 -21.43 -47.52 -6.74
CA ASP A 98 -22.39 -47.39 -7.83
C ASP A 98 -22.07 -46.14 -8.65
N LEU A 99 -21.44 -46.34 -9.82
CA LEU A 99 -21.02 -45.27 -10.74
C LEU A 99 -22.20 -44.52 -11.37
N SER A 100 -23.43 -45.03 -11.26
CA SER A 100 -24.63 -44.34 -11.76
C SER A 100 -25.13 -43.25 -10.81
N LYS A 101 -24.68 -43.27 -9.55
CA LYS A 101 -25.05 -42.31 -8.50
C LYS A 101 -23.88 -41.35 -8.22
N PRO A 102 -24.16 -40.12 -7.73
CA PRO A 102 -23.09 -39.18 -7.40
C PRO A 102 -22.19 -39.73 -6.28
N PRO A 103 -20.92 -39.26 -6.22
CA PRO A 103 -19.98 -39.64 -5.17
C PRO A 103 -20.46 -39.16 -3.80
N SER A 104 -20.41 -40.03 -2.79
CA SER A 104 -20.75 -39.70 -1.39
C SER A 104 -19.97 -40.59 -0.41
N PRO A 105 -19.97 -40.29 0.91
CA PRO A 105 -19.35 -41.18 1.90
C PRO A 105 -19.93 -42.61 1.91
N GLU A 106 -21.19 -42.76 1.50
CA GLU A 106 -21.91 -44.05 1.40
C GLU A 106 -21.73 -44.71 0.01
N ASN A 107 -21.23 -43.96 -0.97
CA ASN A 107 -20.98 -44.38 -2.36
C ASN A 107 -19.60 -43.88 -2.82
N PRO A 108 -18.50 -44.50 -2.38
CA PRO A 108 -17.15 -44.06 -2.72
C PRO A 108 -16.93 -44.21 -4.22
N HIS A 109 -16.35 -43.21 -4.89
CA HIS A 109 -15.96 -43.30 -6.31
C HIS A 109 -14.43 -43.35 -6.43
N PRO A 110 -13.88 -43.92 -7.51
CA PRO A 110 -12.46 -43.78 -7.81
C PRO A 110 -12.08 -42.30 -7.89
N LEU A 111 -10.98 -41.92 -7.26
CA LEU A 111 -10.44 -40.57 -7.34
C LEU A 111 -10.01 -40.31 -8.79
N ASP A 112 -10.67 -39.36 -9.47
CA ASP A 112 -10.18 -38.82 -10.73
C ASP A 112 -9.25 -37.64 -10.45
N PRO A 113 -7.93 -37.79 -10.69
CA PRO A 113 -6.97 -36.72 -10.45
C PRO A 113 -7.20 -35.49 -11.33
N ASN A 114 -7.84 -35.65 -12.51
CA ASN A 114 -7.99 -34.58 -13.48
C ASN A 114 -9.10 -33.60 -13.12
N THR A 115 -10.11 -34.04 -12.37
CA THR A 115 -11.26 -33.21 -11.98
C THR A 115 -11.08 -32.53 -10.63
N CYS A 116 -10.29 -33.12 -9.73
CA CYS A 116 -10.29 -32.73 -8.32
C CYS A 116 -8.94 -32.22 -7.80
N LEU A 117 -7.81 -32.47 -8.48
CA LEU A 117 -6.50 -32.10 -7.95
C LEU A 117 -5.95 -30.83 -8.60
N PRO A 118 -5.34 -29.93 -7.81
CA PRO A 118 -4.66 -28.78 -8.34
C PRO A 118 -3.45 -29.20 -9.21
N PRO A 119 -3.03 -28.33 -10.15
CA PRO A 119 -1.91 -28.63 -11.04
C PRO A 119 -0.59 -28.78 -10.29
N THR A 120 0.13 -29.88 -10.53
CA THR A 120 1.37 -30.22 -9.83
C THR A 120 2.55 -29.34 -10.23
N TYR A 121 2.52 -28.78 -11.44
CA TYR A 121 3.57 -27.95 -12.02
C TYR A 121 3.21 -26.45 -12.08
N GLY A 122 2.13 -26.04 -11.40
CA GLY A 122 1.69 -24.65 -11.40
C GLY A 122 2.77 -23.70 -10.85
N ARG A 123 3.27 -22.80 -11.70
CA ARG A 123 4.25 -21.76 -11.31
C ARG A 123 3.61 -20.43 -10.91
N SER A 124 2.29 -20.30 -11.08
CA SER A 124 1.49 -19.12 -10.73
C SER A 124 0.26 -19.52 -9.93
N LEU A 125 -0.17 -18.65 -9.02
CA LEU A 125 -1.43 -18.68 -8.28
C LEU A 125 -2.64 -18.83 -9.20
N VAL A 126 -2.61 -18.26 -10.40
CA VAL A 126 -3.72 -18.34 -11.37
C VAL A 126 -4.10 -19.78 -11.66
N ALA A 127 -3.11 -20.68 -11.75
CA ALA A 127 -3.34 -22.10 -12.00
C ALA A 127 -4.10 -22.80 -10.85
N PHE A 128 -4.08 -22.23 -9.65
CA PHE A 128 -4.70 -22.77 -8.44
C PHE A 128 -6.07 -22.14 -8.11
N VAL A 129 -6.47 -21.05 -8.78
CA VAL A 129 -7.71 -20.31 -8.48
C VAL A 129 -8.93 -21.21 -8.57
N ASN A 130 -9.04 -22.04 -9.60
CA ASN A 130 -10.21 -22.92 -9.77
C ASN A 130 -10.33 -24.02 -8.71
N TYR A 131 -9.26 -24.27 -7.94
CA TYR A 131 -9.19 -25.36 -6.97
C TYR A 131 -9.21 -24.89 -5.51
N LEU A 132 -8.83 -23.64 -5.24
CA LEU A 132 -8.68 -23.11 -3.88
C LEU A 132 -9.74 -22.04 -3.60
N PRO A 133 -10.72 -22.31 -2.71
CA PRO A 133 -11.73 -21.33 -2.32
C PRO A 133 -11.15 -20.01 -1.80
N LEU A 134 -10.01 -20.07 -1.10
CA LEU A 134 -9.30 -18.89 -0.64
C LEU A 134 -8.92 -17.95 -1.80
N LEU A 135 -8.39 -18.47 -2.91
CA LEU A 135 -8.00 -17.64 -4.04
C LEU A 135 -9.22 -17.09 -4.79
N GLN A 136 -10.30 -17.87 -4.89
CA GLN A 136 -11.57 -17.43 -5.47
C GLN A 136 -12.14 -16.25 -4.68
N ASN A 137 -12.23 -16.38 -3.36
CA ASN A 137 -12.73 -15.32 -2.48
C ASN A 137 -11.85 -14.06 -2.55
N LEU A 138 -10.53 -14.20 -2.70
CA LEU A 138 -9.64 -13.04 -2.89
C LEU A 138 -9.92 -12.33 -4.21
N VAL A 139 -10.14 -13.08 -5.30
CA VAL A 139 -10.52 -12.51 -6.60
C VAL A 139 -11.88 -11.82 -6.50
N ASP A 140 -12.85 -12.40 -5.81
CA ASP A 140 -14.19 -11.80 -5.61
C ASP A 140 -14.14 -10.48 -4.83
N ILE A 141 -13.16 -10.33 -3.91
CA ILE A 141 -12.88 -9.09 -3.19
C ILE A 141 -12.16 -8.04 -4.07
N GLY A 142 -11.70 -8.43 -5.27
CA GLY A 142 -10.97 -7.58 -6.20
C GLY A 142 -9.47 -7.53 -5.95
N VAL A 143 -8.89 -8.60 -5.40
CA VAL A 143 -7.43 -8.73 -5.25
C VAL A 143 -6.80 -9.15 -6.58
N ASP A 144 -5.77 -8.43 -7.02
CA ASP A 144 -5.00 -8.81 -8.21
C ASP A 144 -3.92 -9.85 -7.85
N LEU A 145 -4.25 -11.12 -8.08
CA LEU A 145 -3.34 -12.24 -7.84
C LEU A 145 -2.12 -12.23 -8.78
N PHE A 146 -2.24 -11.65 -9.97
CA PHE A 146 -1.14 -11.55 -10.92
C PHE A 146 -0.10 -10.53 -10.43
N GLU A 147 -0.53 -9.38 -9.92
CA GLU A 147 0.38 -8.41 -9.29
C GLU A 147 1.09 -9.01 -8.07
N ILE A 148 0.39 -9.82 -7.27
CA ILE A 148 0.99 -10.50 -6.11
C ILE A 148 2.07 -11.49 -6.55
N ASP A 149 1.79 -12.33 -7.55
CA ASP A 149 2.73 -13.35 -8.04
C ASP A 149 3.98 -12.75 -8.67
N THR A 150 3.81 -11.66 -9.42
CA THR A 150 4.91 -11.00 -10.14
C THR A 150 5.84 -10.26 -9.17
N ASN A 151 5.29 -9.55 -8.19
CA ASN A 151 6.05 -8.65 -7.32
C ASN A 151 6.48 -9.27 -5.99
N THR A 152 5.94 -10.43 -5.61
CA THR A 152 6.20 -11.03 -4.29
C THR A 152 6.42 -12.54 -4.36
N SER A 153 7.14 -13.08 -3.38
CA SER A 153 7.36 -14.53 -3.24
C SER A 153 6.32 -15.21 -2.37
N ILE A 154 5.19 -14.53 -2.08
CA ILE A 154 4.23 -14.96 -1.07
C ILE A 154 3.25 -16.03 -1.55
N GLY A 155 3.11 -16.23 -2.87
CA GLY A 155 2.08 -17.12 -3.44
C GLY A 155 2.12 -18.54 -2.86
N ARG A 156 3.32 -19.09 -2.63
CA ARG A 156 3.50 -20.42 -1.98
C ARG A 156 2.94 -20.49 -0.56
N HIS A 157 2.95 -19.38 0.16
CA HIS A 157 2.40 -19.28 1.50
C HIS A 157 0.89 -19.08 1.45
N LEU A 158 0.37 -18.28 0.50
CA LEU A 158 -1.06 -18.06 0.33
C LEU A 158 -1.81 -19.35 0.05
N VAL A 159 -1.28 -20.21 -0.83
CA VAL A 159 -1.88 -21.52 -1.15
C VAL A 159 -2.06 -22.43 0.07
N ARG A 160 -1.31 -22.21 1.16
CA ARG A 160 -1.36 -23.01 2.39
C ARG A 160 -2.33 -22.44 3.43
N LEU A 161 -2.85 -21.24 3.22
CA LEU A 161 -3.78 -20.60 4.15
C LEU A 161 -5.18 -21.15 3.94
N ASP A 162 -5.93 -21.18 5.02
CA ASP A 162 -7.35 -21.45 5.01
C ASP A 162 -8.17 -20.14 5.08
N TRP A 163 -9.28 -20.09 4.34
CA TRP A 163 -10.10 -18.90 4.25
C TRP A 163 -10.78 -18.57 5.58
N GLU A 164 -11.51 -19.52 6.15
CA GLU A 164 -12.37 -19.29 7.32
C GLU A 164 -11.56 -19.03 8.58
N THR A 165 -10.45 -19.77 8.75
CA THR A 165 -9.66 -19.71 9.97
C THR A 165 -8.55 -18.67 9.93
N ASN A 166 -7.93 -18.43 8.76
CA ASN A 166 -6.74 -17.57 8.68
C ASN A 166 -7.01 -16.20 8.09
N VAL A 167 -7.85 -16.08 7.06
CA VAL A 167 -7.98 -14.82 6.30
C VAL A 167 -9.23 -14.04 6.66
N LEU A 168 -10.40 -14.68 6.68
CA LEU A 168 -11.68 -14.04 6.94
C LEU A 168 -11.71 -13.24 8.27
N PRO A 169 -11.24 -13.78 9.42
CA PRO A 169 -11.26 -13.03 10.68
C PRO A 169 -10.38 -11.78 10.66
N LYS A 170 -9.31 -11.79 9.85
CA LYS A 170 -8.40 -10.64 9.68
C LYS A 170 -9.04 -9.56 8.84
N ILE A 171 -9.75 -9.95 7.77
CA ILE A 171 -10.49 -9.02 6.90
C ILE A 171 -11.65 -8.38 7.66
N GLN A 172 -12.46 -9.18 8.37
CA GLN A 172 -13.55 -8.67 9.21
C GLN A 172 -13.05 -7.65 10.22
N TRP A 173 -11.96 -7.98 10.93
CA TRP A 173 -11.32 -7.06 11.86
C TRP A 173 -10.83 -5.76 11.18
N LEU A 174 -10.25 -5.85 9.97
CA LEU A 174 -9.78 -4.68 9.24
C LEU A 174 -10.92 -3.74 8.82
N VAL A 175 -12.07 -4.29 8.43
CA VAL A 175 -13.23 -3.48 8.02
C VAL A 175 -13.99 -2.93 9.23
N GLU A 176 -14.32 -3.76 10.21
CA GLU A 176 -15.18 -3.39 11.35
C GLU A 176 -14.43 -2.55 12.39
N GLU A 177 -13.25 -3.02 12.81
CA GLU A 177 -12.51 -2.41 13.92
C GLU A 177 -11.59 -1.28 13.45
N VAL A 178 -10.87 -1.47 12.34
CA VAL A 178 -9.96 -0.44 11.81
C VAL A 178 -10.73 0.59 10.96
N GLY A 179 -11.77 0.16 10.25
CA GLY A 179 -12.58 1.05 9.40
C GLY A 179 -12.00 1.27 8.01
N VAL A 180 -11.35 0.26 7.43
CA VAL A 180 -10.91 0.31 6.03
C VAL A 180 -12.13 0.15 5.12
N ASP A 181 -12.21 0.96 4.07
CA ASP A 181 -13.30 0.91 3.10
C ASP A 181 -13.30 -0.41 2.32
N VAL A 182 -14.49 -1.00 2.17
CA VAL A 182 -14.69 -2.28 1.46
C VAL A 182 -14.27 -2.15 0.00
N MET A 183 -14.50 -0.99 -0.62
CA MET A 183 -14.11 -0.74 -2.02
C MET A 183 -12.59 -0.66 -2.21
N ALA A 184 -11.85 -0.24 -1.18
CA ALA A 184 -10.39 -0.14 -1.21
C ALA A 184 -9.69 -1.42 -0.74
N LEU A 185 -10.45 -2.42 -0.26
CA LEU A 185 -9.90 -3.62 0.35
C LEU A 185 -9.09 -4.47 -0.64
N GLY A 186 -9.61 -4.69 -1.86
CA GLY A 186 -8.93 -5.44 -2.91
C GLY A 186 -7.56 -4.84 -3.25
N ASP A 187 -7.52 -3.53 -3.51
CA ASP A 187 -6.28 -2.79 -3.77
C ASP A 187 -5.33 -2.81 -2.56
N TYR A 188 -5.84 -2.64 -1.33
CA TYR A 188 -5.03 -2.71 -0.11
C TYR A 188 -4.35 -4.08 0.05
N LEU A 189 -5.10 -5.17 -0.14
CA LEU A 189 -4.58 -6.54 -0.03
C LEU A 189 -3.61 -6.89 -1.16
N THR A 190 -3.87 -6.39 -2.38
CA THR A 190 -2.97 -6.49 -3.53
C THR A 190 -1.63 -5.83 -3.22
N ARG A 191 -1.67 -4.61 -2.67
CA ARG A 191 -0.47 -3.87 -2.29
C ARG A 191 0.21 -4.48 -1.06
N ASN A 192 -0.51 -5.11 -0.13
CA ASN A 192 0.07 -5.72 1.07
C ASN A 192 -0.41 -7.17 1.28
N PRO A 193 0.09 -8.14 0.49
CA PRO A 193 -0.32 -9.53 0.65
C PRO A 193 0.24 -10.15 1.93
N TYR A 194 1.34 -9.60 2.47
CA TYR A 194 1.93 -10.03 3.75
C TYR A 194 1.00 -9.83 4.95
N PHE A 195 -0.03 -9.00 4.83
CA PHE A 195 -1.10 -8.86 5.82
C PHE A 195 -1.69 -10.23 6.21
N MET A 196 -1.93 -11.10 5.23
CA MET A 196 -2.55 -12.41 5.45
C MET A 196 -1.67 -13.35 6.27
N LEU A 197 -0.36 -13.12 6.33
CA LEU A 197 0.58 -13.92 7.10
C LEU A 197 0.79 -13.43 8.53
N GLN A 198 0.32 -12.24 8.88
CA GLN A 198 0.48 -11.69 10.22
C GLN A 198 -0.48 -12.34 11.22
N ASP A 199 -0.09 -12.44 12.49
CA ASP A 199 -0.99 -12.86 13.56
C ASP A 199 -2.01 -11.75 13.88
N LEU A 200 -3.27 -12.13 14.10
CA LEU A 200 -4.35 -11.18 14.35
C LEU A 200 -4.16 -10.41 15.67
N ASN A 201 -3.61 -11.02 16.71
CA ASN A 201 -3.39 -10.36 17.99
C ASN A 201 -2.28 -9.33 17.89
N ASP A 202 -1.20 -9.64 17.17
CA ASP A 202 -0.13 -8.69 16.90
C ASP A 202 -0.63 -7.46 16.13
N MET A 203 -1.50 -7.67 15.14
CA MET A 203 -2.12 -6.56 14.40
C MET A 203 -3.00 -5.70 15.31
N LYS A 204 -3.78 -6.32 16.20
CA LYS A 204 -4.58 -5.62 17.22
C LYS A 204 -3.70 -4.80 18.16
N VAL A 205 -2.56 -5.33 18.62
CA VAL A 205 -1.61 -4.60 19.46
C VAL A 205 -1.08 -3.35 18.74
N ARG A 206 -0.77 -3.45 17.44
CA ARG A 206 -0.27 -2.33 16.62
C ARG A 206 -1.32 -1.23 16.44
N VAL A 207 -2.58 -1.59 16.30
CA VAL A 207 -3.70 -0.62 16.25
C VAL A 207 -3.97 -0.02 17.63
N ASN A 208 -3.97 -0.83 18.69
CA ASN A 208 -4.15 -0.36 20.06
C ASN A 208 -3.06 0.64 20.48
N TYR A 209 -1.83 0.45 20.00
CA TYR A 209 -0.77 1.44 20.20
C TYR A 209 -1.16 2.83 19.66
N LEU A 210 -1.77 2.92 18.47
CA LEU A 210 -2.23 4.18 17.91
C LEU A 210 -3.35 4.81 18.76
N LEU A 211 -4.28 4.00 19.26
CA LEU A 211 -5.33 4.46 20.18
C LEU A 211 -4.73 5.04 21.47
N ILE A 212 -3.76 4.36 22.08
CA ILE A 212 -3.04 4.85 23.27
C ILE A 212 -2.31 6.17 22.97
N LYS A 213 -1.77 6.33 21.76
CA LYS A 213 -1.12 7.58 21.31
C LYS A 213 -2.10 8.69 20.94
N LYS A 214 -3.41 8.46 21.13
CA LYS A 214 -4.52 9.42 20.91
C LYS A 214 -4.76 9.77 19.45
N PHE A 215 -4.59 8.81 18.54
CA PHE A 215 -5.10 8.93 17.17
C PHE A 215 -6.59 8.57 17.14
N LYS A 216 -7.37 9.28 16.33
CA LYS A 216 -8.80 8.98 16.10
C LYS A 216 -8.96 7.76 15.21
N LYS A 217 -10.12 7.08 15.27
CA LYS A 217 -10.40 5.90 14.43
C LYS A 217 -10.27 6.20 12.93
N GLU A 218 -10.79 7.34 12.47
CA GLU A 218 -10.66 7.80 11.08
C GLU A 218 -9.19 8.03 10.66
N GLU A 219 -8.40 8.63 11.55
CA GLU A 219 -6.97 8.86 11.34
C GLU A 219 -6.20 7.55 11.25
N ILE A 220 -6.55 6.56 12.08
CA ILE A 220 -5.96 5.23 12.07
C ILE A 220 -6.27 4.51 10.76
N SER A 221 -7.54 4.51 10.31
CA SER A 221 -7.93 3.95 9.02
C SER A 221 -7.12 4.55 7.88
N LYS A 222 -6.98 5.88 7.86
CA LYS A 222 -6.15 6.58 6.88
C LYS A 222 -4.69 6.15 6.93
N ILE A 223 -4.07 6.10 8.12
CA ILE A 223 -2.67 5.71 8.30
C ILE A 223 -2.42 4.29 7.77
N VAL A 224 -3.31 3.36 8.09
CA VAL A 224 -3.22 1.97 7.65
C VAL A 224 -3.37 1.86 6.13
N THR A 225 -4.35 2.56 5.55
CA THR A 225 -4.64 2.50 4.11
C THR A 225 -3.55 3.14 3.25
N GLU A 226 -3.02 4.29 3.68
CA GLU A 226 -1.97 5.02 2.94
C GLU A 226 -0.58 4.40 3.14
N ASN A 227 -0.27 3.87 4.33
CA ASN A 227 0.94 3.12 4.58
C ASN A 227 0.64 1.63 4.72
N ARG A 228 0.60 0.96 3.57
CA ARG A 228 0.26 -0.45 3.43
C ARG A 228 0.96 -1.40 4.40
N TYR A 229 2.21 -1.11 4.79
CA TYR A 229 2.98 -1.97 5.69
C TYR A 229 2.94 -1.54 7.16
N TRP A 230 2.14 -0.54 7.54
CA TRP A 230 2.07 -0.06 8.91
C TRP A 230 1.77 -1.21 9.88
N ILE A 231 0.72 -1.98 9.58
CA ILE A 231 0.28 -3.12 10.40
C ILE A 231 1.29 -4.27 10.38
N ASN A 232 2.27 -4.33 9.47
CA ASN A 232 3.29 -5.38 9.42
C ASN A 232 4.51 -5.06 10.30
N ASN A 233 4.66 -3.82 10.76
CA ASN A 233 5.84 -3.39 11.48
C ASN A 233 5.68 -3.50 13.00
N ASN A 234 6.79 -3.79 13.69
CA ASN A 234 6.81 -3.83 15.14
C ASN A 234 6.60 -2.40 15.72
N VAL A 235 5.74 -2.32 16.74
CA VAL A 235 5.44 -1.12 17.51
C VAL A 235 6.70 -0.44 18.05
N GLU A 236 7.69 -1.20 18.51
CA GLU A 236 8.95 -0.66 19.04
C GLU A 236 9.72 0.16 18.01
N ILE A 237 9.75 -0.31 16.76
CA ILE A 237 10.41 0.39 15.66
C ILE A 237 9.66 1.69 15.36
N ILE A 238 8.33 1.62 15.30
CA ILE A 238 7.47 2.79 15.07
C ILE A 238 7.68 3.83 16.17
N ASP A 239 7.64 3.42 17.45
CA ASP A 239 7.80 4.32 18.59
C ASP A 239 9.19 4.98 18.62
N ARG A 240 10.24 4.19 18.35
CA ARG A 240 11.61 4.71 18.26
C ARG A 240 11.74 5.77 17.16
N ARG A 241 11.17 5.51 15.98
CA ARG A 241 11.22 6.45 14.83
C ARG A 241 10.40 7.71 15.09
N LEU A 242 9.23 7.58 15.72
CA LEU A 242 8.41 8.72 16.17
C LEU A 242 9.17 9.57 17.20
N GLY A 243 9.76 8.92 18.20
CA GLY A 243 10.56 9.59 19.23
C GLY A 243 11.79 10.29 18.64
N TRP A 244 12.43 9.71 17.63
CA TRP A 244 13.52 10.34 16.91
C TRP A 244 13.05 11.59 16.16
N LEU A 245 11.99 11.52 15.36
CA LEU A 245 11.43 12.71 14.66
C LEU A 245 11.06 13.82 15.64
N GLN A 246 10.43 13.45 16.75
CA GLN A 246 10.04 14.41 17.78
C GLN A 246 11.24 15.15 18.37
N LYS A 247 12.32 14.43 18.68
CA LYS A 247 13.56 14.98 19.24
C LYS A 247 14.32 15.83 18.22
N THR A 248 14.52 15.32 17.01
CA THR A 248 15.30 15.97 15.94
C THR A 248 14.71 17.33 15.55
N PHE A 249 13.38 17.38 15.35
CA PHE A 249 12.71 18.60 14.90
C PHE A 249 12.08 19.42 16.05
N LYS A 250 12.26 18.99 17.31
CA LYS A 250 11.65 19.63 18.49
C LYS A 250 10.13 19.80 18.33
N CYS A 251 9.47 18.77 17.82
CA CYS A 251 8.02 18.78 17.58
C CYS A 251 7.24 18.48 18.88
N LYS A 252 6.06 19.08 19.00
CA LYS A 252 5.06 18.71 19.99
C LYS A 252 4.40 17.40 19.56
N ALA A 253 3.86 16.66 20.54
CA ALA A 253 3.17 15.39 20.25
C ALA A 253 2.00 15.55 19.27
N VAL A 254 1.27 16.68 19.34
CA VAL A 254 0.17 17.00 18.41
C VAL A 254 0.68 17.19 16.98
N GLU A 255 1.79 17.91 16.82
CA GLU A 255 2.39 18.17 15.49
C GLU A 255 2.89 16.87 14.85
N ILE A 256 3.48 15.96 15.65
CA ILE A 256 3.87 14.64 15.17
C ILE A 256 2.65 13.83 14.73
N ARG A 257 1.56 13.81 15.50
CA ARG A 257 0.35 13.11 15.06
C ARG A 257 -0.17 13.64 13.73
N ASN A 258 -0.27 14.96 13.60
CA ASN A 258 -0.71 15.60 12.35
C ASN A 258 0.23 15.28 11.18
N LEU A 259 1.54 15.22 11.43
CA LEU A 259 2.54 14.78 10.44
C LEU A 259 2.27 13.35 9.96
N ILE A 260 2.01 12.41 10.88
CA ILE A 260 1.77 11.00 10.52
C ILE A 260 0.44 10.84 9.77
N VAL A 261 -0.60 11.56 10.17
CA VAL A 261 -1.89 11.54 9.46
C VAL A 261 -1.77 12.15 8.06
N LYS A 262 -0.85 13.09 7.87
CA LYS A 262 -0.60 13.72 6.57
C LYS A 262 0.24 12.87 5.63
N GLU A 263 1.28 12.22 6.15
CA GLU A 263 2.17 11.38 5.37
C GLU A 263 2.77 10.26 6.24
N PRO A 264 2.08 9.12 6.41
CA PRO A 264 2.50 8.05 7.30
C PRO A 264 3.74 7.31 6.82
N ARG A 265 4.10 7.42 5.53
CA ARG A 265 5.28 6.78 4.93
C ARG A 265 6.60 7.35 5.45
N VAL A 266 6.61 8.56 6.01
CA VAL A 266 7.81 9.16 6.62
C VAL A 266 8.41 8.24 7.68
N ILE A 267 7.59 7.53 8.45
CA ILE A 267 8.08 6.58 9.46
C ILE A 267 8.81 5.44 8.81
N MET A 268 8.32 4.90 7.69
CA MET A 268 8.94 3.73 7.05
C MET A 268 10.18 4.06 6.23
N PHE A 269 10.30 5.30 5.74
CA PHE A 269 11.49 5.78 5.03
C PHE A 269 12.79 5.67 5.85
N GLY A 270 12.68 5.78 7.18
CA GLY A 270 13.80 5.56 8.11
C GLY A 270 14.52 6.84 8.52
N THR A 271 15.21 6.79 9.66
CA THR A 271 15.80 7.98 10.29
C THR A 271 17.11 8.43 9.62
N GLY A 272 17.91 7.51 9.09
CA GLY A 272 19.19 7.80 8.45
C GLY A 272 19.08 8.73 7.23
N PRO A 273 18.25 8.41 6.23
CA PRO A 273 18.01 9.28 5.08
C PRO A 273 17.51 10.68 5.47
N ILE A 274 16.56 10.75 6.41
CA ILE A 274 16.03 12.03 6.93
C ILE A 274 17.14 12.82 7.62
N GLN A 275 17.98 12.17 8.43
CA GLN A 275 19.11 12.81 9.12
C GLN A 275 20.10 13.42 8.13
N ARG A 276 20.46 12.70 7.07
CA ARG A 276 21.34 13.23 6.02
C ARG A 276 20.75 14.49 5.38
N LEU A 277 19.46 14.48 5.12
CA LEU A 277 18.77 15.63 4.53
C LEU A 277 18.74 16.82 5.51
N THR A 278 18.49 16.59 6.80
CA THR A 278 18.59 17.66 7.82
C THR A 278 20.00 18.25 7.92
N GLN A 279 21.04 17.44 7.70
CA GLN A 279 22.41 17.93 7.68
C GLN A 279 22.65 18.85 6.47
N ILE A 280 22.24 18.43 5.27
CA ILE A 280 22.36 19.24 4.04
C ILE A 280 21.64 20.59 4.19
N LEU A 281 20.43 20.59 4.78
CA LEU A 281 19.70 21.84 5.04
C LEU A 281 20.44 22.73 6.04
N SER A 282 21.03 22.13 7.08
CA SER A 282 21.82 22.85 8.09
C SER A 282 23.09 23.46 7.50
N GLU A 283 23.77 22.77 6.58
CA GLU A 283 24.93 23.28 5.84
C GLU A 283 24.59 24.53 5.00
N ARG A 284 23.34 24.63 4.53
CA ARG A 284 22.79 25.83 3.87
C ARG A 284 22.18 26.85 4.84
N ARG A 285 22.54 26.78 6.13
CA ARG A 285 22.12 27.69 7.21
C ARG A 285 20.61 27.72 7.47
N ILE A 286 19.87 26.69 7.07
CA ILE A 286 18.45 26.54 7.40
C ILE A 286 18.34 26.00 8.83
N MET A 287 17.73 26.77 9.73
CA MET A 287 17.66 26.43 11.15
C MET A 287 16.66 25.31 11.44
N VAL A 288 16.81 24.64 12.59
CA VAL A 288 15.94 23.50 12.97
C VAL A 288 14.45 23.86 13.01
N TYR A 289 14.10 25.09 13.42
CA TYR A 289 12.71 25.53 13.44
C TYR A 289 12.13 25.74 12.03
N GLU A 290 12.97 26.15 11.07
CA GLU A 290 12.61 26.27 9.65
C GLU A 290 12.47 24.89 9.01
N GLN A 291 13.40 23.98 9.29
CA GLN A 291 13.32 22.58 8.86
C GLN A 291 12.06 21.90 9.41
N LYS A 292 11.70 22.17 10.67
CA LYS A 292 10.43 21.74 11.26
C LYS A 292 9.24 22.29 10.46
N LYS A 293 9.23 23.59 10.13
CA LYS A 293 8.17 24.20 9.32
C LYS A 293 8.05 23.52 7.96
N MET A 294 9.17 23.26 7.29
CA MET A 294 9.21 22.53 6.02
C MET A 294 8.64 21.12 6.17
N LEU A 295 9.03 20.38 7.21
CA LEU A 295 8.57 19.01 7.45
C LEU A 295 7.06 18.95 7.67
N LEU A 296 6.49 19.89 8.43
CA LEU A 296 5.05 19.94 8.68
C LEU A 296 4.27 20.39 7.43
N ASN A 297 4.84 21.28 6.61
CA ASN A 297 4.22 21.77 5.38
C ASN A 297 4.29 20.76 4.22
N ASP A 298 5.43 20.13 3.97
CA ASP A 298 5.57 19.10 2.94
C ASP A 298 6.54 18.00 3.41
N PRO A 299 6.01 16.96 4.08
CA PRO A 299 6.82 15.86 4.61
C PRO A 299 7.59 15.10 3.52
N ARG A 300 7.07 15.12 2.28
CA ARG A 300 7.67 14.36 1.17
C ARG A 300 9.03 14.92 0.76
N VAL A 301 9.34 16.18 1.05
CA VAL A 301 10.70 16.74 0.85
C VAL A 301 11.73 15.90 1.57
N PHE A 302 11.43 15.45 2.79
CA PHE A 302 12.33 14.65 3.61
C PHE A 302 12.40 13.17 3.21
N MET A 303 11.61 12.78 2.21
CA MET A 303 11.61 11.46 1.59
C MET A 303 12.25 11.46 0.19
N MET A 304 12.72 12.60 -0.28
CA MET A 304 13.45 12.71 -1.55
C MET A 304 14.88 12.23 -1.40
N ASP A 305 15.51 11.94 -2.54
CA ASP A 305 16.93 11.67 -2.57
C ASP A 305 17.77 12.89 -2.14
N ALA A 306 18.78 12.64 -1.31
CA ALA A 306 19.61 13.69 -0.73
C ALA A 306 20.40 14.47 -1.79
N SER A 307 20.88 13.79 -2.84
CA SER A 307 21.64 14.45 -3.92
C SER A 307 20.74 15.36 -4.74
N HIS A 308 19.50 14.93 -5.00
CA HIS A 308 18.50 15.75 -5.67
C HIS A 308 18.23 17.05 -4.89
N ILE A 309 17.97 16.93 -3.58
CA ILE A 309 17.72 18.10 -2.72
C ILE A 309 18.92 19.04 -2.70
N GLN A 310 20.14 18.51 -2.59
CA GLN A 310 21.35 19.32 -2.57
C GLN A 310 21.52 20.12 -3.88
N ILE A 311 21.34 19.47 -5.03
CA ILE A 311 21.45 20.11 -6.35
C ILE A 311 20.36 21.18 -6.51
N THR A 312 19.11 20.84 -6.20
CA THR A 312 17.98 21.76 -6.35
C THR A 312 18.10 22.96 -5.41
N LEU A 313 18.47 22.74 -4.16
CA LEU A 313 18.68 23.80 -3.18
C LEU A 313 19.82 24.75 -3.60
N SER A 314 20.94 24.19 -4.08
CA SER A 314 22.05 24.99 -4.60
C SER A 314 21.62 25.83 -5.80
N TYR A 315 20.83 25.25 -6.72
CA TYR A 315 20.29 26.00 -7.85
C TYR A 315 19.38 27.16 -7.43
N CYS A 316 18.48 26.92 -6.48
CA CYS A 316 17.55 27.92 -5.97
C CYS A 316 18.27 29.10 -5.31
N ILE A 317 19.30 28.83 -4.50
CA ILE A 317 20.07 29.86 -3.80
C ILE A 317 21.06 30.55 -4.76
N ASP A 318 21.83 29.78 -5.51
CA ASP A 318 22.97 30.30 -6.26
C ASP A 318 22.55 30.91 -7.60
N GLN A 319 21.57 30.31 -8.29
CA GLN A 319 21.14 30.74 -9.63
C GLN A 319 19.87 31.58 -9.59
N MET A 320 18.83 31.12 -8.88
CA MET A 320 17.57 31.86 -8.78
C MET A 320 17.61 32.99 -7.72
N LYS A 321 18.66 33.03 -6.89
CA LYS A 321 18.86 34.04 -5.83
C LYS A 321 17.69 34.15 -4.84
N LEU A 322 17.03 33.02 -4.57
CA LEU A 322 15.93 32.97 -3.61
C LEU A 322 16.43 33.12 -2.18
N GLU A 323 15.67 33.84 -1.37
CA GLU A 323 15.92 33.90 0.07
C GLU A 323 15.56 32.58 0.74
N THR A 324 16.27 32.24 1.82
CA THR A 324 16.01 31.03 2.61
C THR A 324 14.55 30.95 3.06
N LYS A 325 13.97 32.08 3.48
CA LYS A 325 12.57 32.15 3.91
C LYS A 325 11.60 31.72 2.81
N GLN A 326 11.85 32.12 1.56
CA GLN A 326 11.01 31.76 0.42
C GLN A 326 11.04 30.26 0.13
N ILE A 327 12.21 29.63 0.28
CA ILE A 327 12.40 28.18 0.10
C ILE A 327 11.71 27.41 1.24
N VAL A 328 11.84 27.89 2.47
CA VAL A 328 11.21 27.30 3.66
C VAL A 328 9.69 27.37 3.58
N ASP A 329 9.16 28.48 3.07
CA ASP A 329 7.73 28.68 2.88
C ASP A 329 7.17 27.85 1.70
N ASN A 330 8.00 27.53 0.70
CA ASN A 330 7.63 26.78 -0.51
C ASN A 330 8.46 25.49 -0.67
N PRO A 331 8.35 24.53 0.27
CA PRO A 331 9.18 23.32 0.28
C PRO A 331 8.99 22.44 -0.97
N LEU A 332 7.84 22.54 -1.65
CA LEU A 332 7.55 21.84 -2.91
C LEU A 332 8.60 22.13 -4.00
N LEU A 333 9.21 23.32 -3.99
CA LEU A 333 10.28 23.69 -4.92
C LEU A 333 11.42 22.67 -4.92
N LEU A 334 11.74 22.09 -3.76
CA LEU A 334 12.83 21.13 -3.62
C LEU A 334 12.47 19.73 -4.15
N ARG A 335 11.19 19.44 -4.41
CA ARG A 335 10.73 18.18 -5.02
C ARG A 335 10.63 18.26 -6.54
N CYS A 336 10.62 19.46 -7.09
CA CYS A 336 10.47 19.66 -8.53
C CYS A 336 11.70 19.12 -9.27
N PRO A 337 11.52 18.49 -10.45
CA PRO A 337 12.65 18.11 -11.30
C PRO A 337 13.52 19.32 -11.63
N ILE A 338 14.83 19.21 -11.39
CA ILE A 338 15.78 20.31 -11.61
C ILE A 338 15.79 20.80 -13.06
N SER A 339 15.57 19.92 -14.04
CA SER A 339 15.45 20.27 -15.45
C SER A 339 14.27 21.19 -15.70
N GLY A 340 13.12 20.92 -15.07
CA GLY A 340 11.92 21.76 -15.14
C GLY A 340 12.18 23.16 -14.57
N LEU A 341 12.78 23.24 -13.39
CA LEU A 341 13.14 24.52 -12.76
C LEU A 341 14.11 25.32 -13.64
N LYS A 342 15.15 24.65 -14.17
CA LYS A 342 16.13 25.28 -15.07
C LYS A 342 15.47 25.86 -16.31
N ARG A 343 14.64 25.08 -17.00
CA ARG A 343 13.92 25.52 -18.22
C ARG A 343 13.05 26.74 -17.94
N ARG A 344 12.21 26.68 -16.90
CA ARG A 344 11.32 27.78 -16.50
C ARG A 344 12.09 29.03 -16.08
N HIS A 345 13.13 28.90 -15.26
CA HIS A 345 13.95 30.04 -14.85
C HIS A 345 14.71 30.65 -16.03
N THR A 346 15.24 29.81 -16.93
CA THR A 346 15.99 30.29 -18.11
C THR A 346 15.10 31.10 -19.04
N LEU A 347 13.87 30.64 -19.28
CA LEU A 347 12.90 31.40 -20.07
C LEU A 347 12.59 32.75 -19.42
N LEU A 348 12.28 32.77 -18.13
CA LEU A 348 12.03 34.02 -17.40
C LEU A 348 13.24 34.97 -17.45
N LYS A 349 14.46 34.43 -17.39
CA LYS A 349 15.68 35.21 -17.49
C LYS A 349 15.85 35.82 -18.90
N GLN A 350 15.56 35.06 -19.96
CA GLN A 350 15.57 35.57 -21.34
C GLN A 350 14.54 36.66 -21.55
N LEU A 351 13.36 36.52 -20.94
CA LEU A 351 12.29 37.52 -20.97
C LEU A 351 12.52 38.71 -20.01
N LYS A 352 13.60 38.70 -19.22
CA LYS A 352 13.89 39.68 -18.16
C LYS A 352 12.76 39.81 -17.12
N LEU A 353 12.04 38.72 -16.89
CA LEU A 353 10.95 38.59 -15.91
C LEU A 353 11.34 37.73 -14.70
N ALA A 354 12.60 37.30 -14.59
CA ALA A 354 13.07 36.48 -13.47
C ALA A 354 13.23 37.29 -12.17
N GLN A 355 12.12 37.79 -11.63
CA GLN A 355 12.05 38.46 -10.34
C GLN A 355 11.14 37.69 -9.38
N TYR A 356 11.70 37.25 -8.25
CA TYR A 356 11.02 36.46 -7.22
C TYR A 356 10.86 37.20 -5.90
N ASN A 357 11.37 38.43 -5.77
CA ASN A 357 11.20 39.28 -4.59
C ASN A 357 9.81 39.94 -4.59
N PRO A 358 8.97 39.73 -3.55
CA PRO A 358 7.63 40.32 -3.47
C PRO A 358 7.61 41.85 -3.47
N ASN A 359 8.72 42.49 -3.11
CA ASN A 359 8.82 43.95 -2.99
C ASN A 359 9.19 44.64 -4.30
N GLU A 360 9.47 43.89 -5.36
CA GLU A 360 9.92 44.43 -6.65
C GLU A 360 8.83 44.33 -7.72
N GLU A 361 8.88 45.26 -8.69
CA GLU A 361 7.95 45.24 -9.81
C GLU A 361 8.09 43.98 -10.67
N ASN A 362 6.98 43.53 -11.25
CA ASN A 362 6.90 42.27 -12.02
C ASN A 362 7.32 41.02 -11.23
N HIS A 363 7.18 41.05 -9.90
CA HIS A 363 7.32 39.87 -9.04
C HIS A 363 6.48 38.69 -9.53
N ILE A 364 7.12 37.53 -9.65
CA ILE A 364 6.49 36.26 -9.94
C ILE A 364 6.43 35.42 -8.67
N PRO A 365 5.23 35.18 -8.12
CA PRO A 365 5.06 34.28 -6.98
C PRO A 365 5.61 32.89 -7.27
N LEU A 366 6.26 32.27 -6.28
CA LEU A 366 6.82 30.93 -6.44
C LEU A 366 5.74 29.88 -6.73
N ASP A 367 4.54 30.03 -6.17
CA ASP A 367 3.39 29.18 -6.49
C ASP A 367 3.04 29.18 -7.98
N LEU A 368 3.16 30.35 -8.62
CA LEU A 368 2.94 30.49 -10.06
C LEU A 368 4.10 29.89 -10.86
N PHE A 369 5.33 30.08 -10.38
CA PHE A 369 6.53 29.51 -11.00
C PHE A 369 6.53 27.98 -10.99
N ILE A 370 6.07 27.34 -9.90
CA ILE A 370 6.02 25.87 -9.75
C ILE A 370 4.68 25.26 -10.18
N HIS A 371 3.78 26.06 -10.76
CA HIS A 371 2.44 25.61 -11.12
C HIS A 371 2.49 24.38 -12.07
N PRO A 372 1.68 23.33 -11.84
CA PRO A 372 1.79 22.09 -12.62
C PRO A 372 1.43 22.26 -14.09
N SER A 373 0.54 23.20 -14.44
CA SER A 373 0.19 23.50 -15.82
C SER A 373 1.18 24.46 -16.47
N ASP A 374 1.84 24.00 -17.54
CA ASP A 374 2.73 24.80 -18.38
C ASP A 374 1.99 25.96 -19.08
N LYS A 375 0.72 25.77 -19.44
CA LYS A 375 -0.11 26.83 -20.02
C LYS A 375 -0.26 28.01 -19.06
N VAL A 376 -0.61 27.72 -17.80
CA VAL A 376 -0.76 28.74 -16.76
C VAL A 376 0.57 29.45 -16.50
N PHE A 377 1.68 28.71 -16.46
CA PHE A 377 3.00 29.29 -16.31
C PHE A 377 3.35 30.22 -17.50
N ALA A 378 3.18 29.76 -18.74
CA ALA A 378 3.50 30.53 -19.94
C ALA A 378 2.67 31.82 -20.04
N GLU A 379 1.35 31.73 -19.87
CA GLU A 379 0.46 32.85 -20.05
C GLU A 379 0.53 33.85 -18.88
N ARG A 380 0.61 33.38 -17.63
CA ARG A 380 0.53 34.26 -16.45
C ARG A 380 1.89 34.68 -15.92
N ALA A 381 2.89 33.80 -15.91
CA ALA A 381 4.24 34.14 -15.42
C ALA A 381 5.08 34.78 -16.52
N CYS A 382 5.11 34.16 -17.70
CA CYS A 382 5.94 34.61 -18.81
C CYS A 382 5.25 35.64 -19.73
N ARG A 383 3.92 35.77 -19.66
CA ARG A 383 3.12 36.64 -20.55
C ARG A 383 3.31 36.29 -22.04
N VAL A 384 3.47 35.00 -22.35
CA VAL A 384 3.61 34.48 -23.71
C VAL A 384 2.55 33.42 -24.00
N THR A 385 2.29 33.14 -25.28
CA THR A 385 1.41 32.04 -25.68
C THR A 385 2.10 30.69 -25.42
N ILE A 386 1.29 29.65 -25.25
CA ILE A 386 1.77 28.28 -25.03
C ILE A 386 2.63 27.77 -26.21
N ASP A 387 2.35 28.23 -27.43
CA ASP A 387 3.12 27.83 -28.62
C ASP A 387 4.56 28.34 -28.58
N VAL A 388 4.76 29.57 -28.09
CA VAL A 388 6.10 30.15 -27.90
C VAL A 388 6.86 29.36 -26.83
N TYR A 389 6.20 29.03 -25.73
CA TYR A 389 6.79 28.18 -24.68
C TYR A 389 7.17 26.79 -25.20
N ASN A 390 6.29 26.15 -25.97
CA ASN A 390 6.56 24.83 -26.54
C ASN A 390 7.71 24.87 -27.55
N ASN A 391 7.81 25.92 -28.36
CA ASN A 391 8.92 26.09 -29.29
C ASN A 391 10.25 26.32 -28.56
N PHE A 392 10.24 27.08 -27.47
CA PHE A 392 11.41 27.21 -26.59
C PHE A 392 11.80 25.85 -25.98
N MET A 393 10.82 25.05 -25.53
CA MET A 393 11.08 23.74 -24.96
C MET A 393 11.71 22.74 -25.93
N LYS A 394 11.49 22.88 -27.25
CA LYS A 394 12.14 22.06 -28.29
C LYS A 394 13.64 22.33 -28.43
N GLN A 395 14.15 23.44 -27.88
CA GLN A 395 15.57 23.82 -27.94
C GLN A 395 16.38 23.24 -26.76
N PHE A 396 15.75 22.49 -25.85
CA PHE A 396 16.30 21.89 -24.61
C PHE A 396 15.94 20.41 -24.48
#